data_AF-A0A931LDZ0-F1
#
_entry.id   AF-A0A931LDZ0-F1
#
_cell.length_a   1.000
_cell.length_b   1.000
_cell.length_c   1.000
_cell.angle_alpha   90.00
_cell.angle_beta   90.00
_cell.angle_gamma   90.00
#
_symmetry.space_group_name_H-M   'P 1'
#
loop_
_entity.id
_entity.type
_entity.pdbx_description
1 polymer ?
#
loop_
_entity_poly.entity_id
_entity_poly.type
_entity_poly.pdbx_seq_one_letter_code
_entity_poly.pdbx_strand_id
1 'polypeptide(L)'
;MTNAPLTCKPQGARRQTTGLVAALAALTLSACSGGMLPLATPAGSQKIEVLGDTFFVTQNGNTAVVKNFATGTDNQQRLLFNAQMAAIRATNCAIHTITQRDGVNTYDVTLTCPTSSQPRS
;
A
#
# COMPACT_ATOMS: atom_id res chain seq x y z
N MET A 1 -19.06 13.26 -17.51
CA MET A 1 -18.76 11.82 -17.60
C MET A 1 -18.79 11.30 -16.18
N THR A 2 -19.91 10.70 -15.78
CA THR A 2 -20.27 10.43 -14.39
C THR A 2 -20.52 8.93 -14.27
N ASN A 3 -19.60 8.20 -13.62
CA ASN A 3 -19.76 6.77 -13.35
C ASN A 3 -20.53 6.59 -12.05
N ALA A 4 -21.74 6.04 -12.14
CA ALA A 4 -22.56 5.65 -11.00
C ALA A 4 -22.17 4.24 -10.51
N PRO A 5 -22.25 3.96 -9.20
CA PRO A 5 -21.97 2.65 -8.62
C PRO A 5 -23.12 1.66 -8.85
N LEU A 6 -22.77 0.48 -9.39
CA LEU A 6 -23.69 -0.65 -9.59
C LEU A 6 -24.03 -1.27 -8.23
N THR A 7 -25.25 -0.99 -7.76
CA THR A 7 -25.86 -1.60 -6.57
C THR A 7 -26.55 -2.90 -6.98
N CYS A 8 -26.08 -4.05 -6.47
CA CYS A 8 -26.76 -5.33 -6.68
C CYS A 8 -27.99 -5.43 -5.76
N LYS A 9 -29.18 -5.45 -6.37
CA LYS A 9 -30.48 -5.72 -5.73
C LYS A 9 -30.73 -7.23 -5.69
N PRO A 10 -31.20 -7.82 -4.58
CA PRO A 10 -31.53 -9.25 -4.53
C PRO A 10 -32.82 -9.52 -5.30
N GLN A 11 -32.75 -10.40 -6.31
CA GLN A 11 -33.91 -10.89 -7.05
C GLN A 11 -34.54 -12.06 -6.30
N GLY A 12 -35.83 -11.93 -5.96
CA GLY A 12 -36.64 -12.99 -5.37
C GLY A 12 -36.85 -14.14 -6.37
N ALA A 13 -36.40 -15.34 -5.99
CA ALA A 13 -36.52 -16.55 -6.79
C ALA A 13 -37.89 -17.23 -6.56
N ARG A 14 -38.63 -17.40 -7.66
CA ARG A 14 -39.86 -18.20 -7.78
C ARG A 14 -39.57 -19.69 -7.58
N ARG A 15 -40.50 -20.39 -6.92
CA ARG A 15 -40.57 -21.85 -6.75
C ARG A 15 -40.77 -22.58 -8.09
N GLN A 16 -39.95 -23.58 -8.38
CA GLN A 16 -40.24 -24.75 -9.23
C GLN A 16 -39.37 -25.93 -8.73
N THR A 17 -39.96 -26.88 -8.00
CA THR A 17 -40.36 -28.25 -8.42
C THR A 17 -39.22 -29.25 -8.64
N THR A 18 -39.16 -30.19 -7.70
CA THR A 18 -38.93 -31.64 -7.87
C THR A 18 -37.74 -32.11 -8.71
N GLY A 19 -36.70 -32.57 -8.02
CA GLY A 19 -35.67 -33.43 -8.58
C GLY A 19 -34.71 -33.87 -7.50
N LEU A 20 -34.75 -35.16 -7.14
CA LEU A 20 -33.72 -35.82 -6.34
C LEU A 20 -32.33 -35.51 -6.91
N VAL A 21 -31.35 -35.28 -6.03
CA VAL A 21 -29.97 -35.81 -6.04
C VAL A 21 -29.06 -34.89 -5.22
N ALA A 22 -28.25 -35.52 -4.36
CA ALA A 22 -27.03 -35.00 -3.73
C ALA A 22 -27.19 -33.88 -2.68
N ALA A 23 -27.70 -34.27 -1.52
CA ALA A 23 -27.17 -33.71 -0.27
C ALA A 23 -25.77 -34.29 -0.04
N LEU A 24 -24.74 -33.46 -0.05
CA LEU A 24 -23.79 -33.27 1.04
C LEU A 24 -22.53 -32.55 0.52
N ALA A 25 -22.20 -31.47 1.21
CA ALA A 25 -20.85 -30.91 1.32
C ALA A 25 -20.24 -30.39 0.01
N ALA A 26 -20.82 -29.31 -0.51
CA ALA A 26 -20.00 -28.27 -1.09
C ALA A 26 -18.95 -27.85 -0.04
N LEU A 27 -17.72 -28.33 -0.19
CA LEU A 27 -16.56 -27.74 0.44
C LEU A 27 -16.56 -26.27 0.00
N THR A 28 -17.05 -25.42 0.89
CA THR A 28 -16.86 -24.00 0.82
C THR A 28 -15.36 -23.79 0.93
N LEU A 29 -14.69 -23.73 -0.23
CA LEU A 29 -13.44 -23.03 -0.38
C LEU A 29 -13.73 -21.58 0.02
N SER A 30 -13.70 -21.35 1.33
CA SER A 30 -13.30 -20.10 1.93
C SER A 30 -11.86 -19.90 1.47
N ALA A 31 -11.74 -19.39 0.24
CA ALA A 31 -10.65 -18.55 -0.15
C ALA A 31 -10.71 -17.34 0.80
N CYS A 32 -10.29 -17.55 2.04
CA CYS A 32 -9.48 -16.56 2.72
C CYS A 32 -8.45 -16.17 1.68
N SER A 33 -8.64 -14.97 1.13
CA SER A 33 -7.67 -14.25 0.36
C SER A 33 -6.41 -14.11 1.23
N GLY A 34 -5.67 -15.21 1.34
CA GLY A 34 -4.32 -15.27 1.86
C GLY A 34 -3.47 -14.61 0.79
N GLY A 35 -3.62 -13.29 0.67
CA GLY A 35 -2.67 -12.47 -0.03
C GLY A 35 -1.32 -12.83 0.56
N MET A 36 -0.48 -13.44 -0.26
CA MET A 36 0.92 -13.70 0.06
C MET A 36 1.47 -12.41 0.67
N LEU A 37 1.70 -12.41 1.98
CA LEU A 37 2.49 -11.37 2.62
C LEU A 37 3.82 -11.38 1.87
N PRO A 38 4.23 -10.27 1.23
CA PRO A 38 5.59 -10.19 0.74
C PRO A 38 6.46 -10.22 2.00
N LEU A 39 7.10 -11.37 2.26
CA LEU A 39 7.97 -11.66 3.40
C LEU A 39 9.15 -10.68 3.56
N ALA A 40 9.26 -9.67 2.70
CA ALA A 40 10.33 -8.68 2.67
C ALA A 40 9.86 -7.24 2.99
N THR A 41 8.57 -7.01 3.26
CA THR A 41 8.06 -5.66 3.58
C THR A 41 8.06 -5.46 5.09
N PRO A 42 8.80 -4.48 5.65
CA PRO A 42 8.66 -4.11 7.05
C PRO A 42 7.19 -3.82 7.38
N ALA A 43 6.71 -4.32 8.53
CA ALA A 43 5.32 -4.13 8.94
C ALA A 43 4.94 -2.64 8.98
N GLY A 44 3.79 -2.29 8.39
CA GLY A 44 3.33 -0.90 8.32
C GLY A 44 4.13 -0.01 7.36
N SER A 45 4.94 -0.59 6.46
CA SER A 45 5.61 0.15 5.39
C SER A 45 5.01 -0.15 4.02
N GLN A 46 5.01 0.85 3.15
CA GLN A 46 4.66 0.72 1.75
C GLN A 46 5.92 0.53 0.90
N LYS A 47 5.94 -0.52 0.08
CA LYS A 47 7.00 -0.73 -0.91
C LYS A 47 6.76 0.18 -2.13
N ILE A 48 7.74 0.99 -2.48
CA ILE A 48 7.74 1.86 -3.66
C ILE A 48 8.97 1.59 -4.51
N GLU A 49 8.78 1.36 -5.80
CA GLU A 49 9.88 1.24 -6.76
C GLU A 49 10.04 2.56 -7.53
N VAL A 50 11.28 3.07 -7.56
CA VAL A 50 11.65 4.30 -8.26
C VAL A 50 12.92 4.05 -9.04
N LEU A 51 12.84 4.14 -10.37
CA LEU A 51 14.01 4.06 -11.26
C LEU A 51 14.90 2.82 -11.01
N GLY A 52 14.28 1.69 -10.67
CA GLY A 52 14.96 0.42 -10.39
C GLY A 52 15.40 0.22 -8.92
N ASP A 53 15.33 1.26 -8.10
CA ASP A 53 15.59 1.16 -6.66
C ASP A 53 14.29 0.89 -5.89
N THR A 54 14.33 -0.05 -4.93
CA THR A 54 13.20 -0.36 -4.06
C THR A 54 13.31 0.39 -2.73
N PHE A 55 12.24 1.07 -2.32
CA PHE A 55 12.14 1.77 -1.05
C PHE A 55 10.96 1.25 -0.21
N PHE A 56 11.12 1.30 1.10
CA PHE A 56 10.08 1.00 2.08
C PHE A 56 9.80 2.28 2.86
N VAL A 57 8.58 2.79 2.74
CA VAL A 57 8.17 4.07 3.32
C VAL A 57 7.20 3.83 4.46
N THR A 58 7.50 4.36 5.63
CA THR A 58 6.58 4.38 6.78
C THR A 58 6.27 5.83 7.12
N GLN A 59 5.00 6.22 7.03
CA GLN A 59 4.54 7.56 7.39
C GLN A 59 3.90 7.56 8.79
N ASN A 60 4.20 8.58 9.59
CA ASN A 60 3.55 8.87 10.85
C ASN A 60 3.23 10.37 10.91
N GLY A 61 1.97 10.71 10.61
CA GLY A 61 1.51 12.10 10.51
C GLY A 61 2.34 12.90 9.49
N ASN A 62 3.03 13.93 9.98
CA ASN A 62 3.87 14.85 9.21
C ASN A 62 5.34 14.39 9.11
N THR A 63 5.63 13.14 9.44
CA THR A 63 6.97 12.56 9.31
C THR A 63 6.90 11.26 8.52
N ALA A 64 7.97 10.91 7.82
CA ALA A 64 8.13 9.60 7.23
C ALA A 64 9.58 9.12 7.32
N VAL A 65 9.74 7.80 7.34
CA VAL A 65 11.03 7.12 7.23
C VAL A 65 11.05 6.36 5.92
N VAL A 66 12.05 6.64 5.08
CA VAL A 66 12.26 5.97 3.80
C VAL A 66 13.50 5.10 3.92
N LYS A 67 13.37 3.80 3.64
CA LYS A 67 14.48 2.84 3.74
C LYS A 67 14.74 2.17 2.40
N ASN A 68 16.00 2.03 2.04
CA ASN A 68 16.46 1.22 0.93
C ASN A 68 17.53 0.24 1.44
N PHE A 69 17.54 -0.97 0.89
CA PHE A 69 18.48 -2.03 1.29
C PHE A 69 19.52 -2.33 0.20
N ALA A 70 19.69 -1.45 -0.79
CA ALA A 70 20.73 -1.63 -1.79
C ALA A 70 22.11 -1.53 -1.11
N THR A 71 23.03 -2.39 -1.56
CA THR A 71 24.42 -2.42 -1.11
C THR A 71 25.28 -1.67 -2.13
N GLY A 72 26.20 -0.80 -1.65
CA GLY A 72 27.09 -0.01 -2.49
C GLY A 72 27.09 1.49 -2.16
N THR A 73 28.28 2.07 -2.04
CA THR A 73 28.50 3.46 -1.59
C THR A 73 28.40 4.51 -2.70
N ASP A 74 28.50 4.12 -3.97
CA ASP A 74 28.75 5.07 -5.08
C ASP A 74 27.51 5.75 -5.65
N ASN A 75 26.36 5.68 -4.97
CA ASN A 75 25.09 6.14 -5.51
C ASN A 75 24.26 7.01 -4.56
N GLN A 76 24.87 7.60 -3.52
CA GLN A 76 24.11 8.30 -2.47
C GLN A 76 23.23 9.45 -2.98
N GLN A 77 23.73 10.26 -3.93
CA GLN A 77 22.92 11.33 -4.53
C GLN A 77 21.70 10.77 -5.30
N ARG A 78 21.90 9.70 -6.09
CA ARG A 78 20.81 9.02 -6.80
C ARG A 78 19.79 8.44 -5.83
N LEU A 79 20.25 7.76 -4.79
CA LEU A 79 19.40 7.15 -3.78
C LEU A 79 18.62 8.21 -3.00
N LEU A 80 19.22 9.36 -2.70
CA LEU A 80 18.51 10.48 -2.08
C LEU A 80 17.40 11.03 -2.98
N PHE A 81 17.69 11.28 -4.26
CA PHE A 81 16.67 11.72 -5.22
C PHE A 81 15.53 10.70 -5.35
N ASN A 82 15.87 9.41 -5.46
CA ASN A 82 14.88 8.35 -5.56
C ASN A 82 14.07 8.18 -4.27
N ALA A 83 14.68 8.40 -3.10
CA ALA A 83 14.00 8.42 -1.81
C ALA A 83 12.98 9.57 -1.70
N GLN A 84 13.31 10.77 -2.21
CA GLN A 84 12.36 11.88 -2.28
C GLN A 84 11.14 11.51 -3.13
N MET A 85 11.37 10.96 -4.32
CA MET A 85 10.30 10.50 -5.21
C MET A 85 9.45 9.40 -4.55
N ALA A 86 10.08 8.47 -3.83
CA ALA A 86 9.38 7.42 -3.11
C ALA A 86 8.50 7.99 -1.99
N ALA A 87 9.00 8.95 -1.21
CA ALA A 87 8.24 9.62 -0.16
C ALA A 87 7.04 10.39 -0.71
N ILE A 88 7.21 11.17 -1.79
CA ILE A 88 6.11 11.91 -2.41
C ILE A 88 5.03 10.96 -2.91
N ARG A 89 5.41 9.87 -3.59
CA ARG A 89 4.48 8.86 -4.11
C ARG A 89 3.74 8.10 -3.01
N ALA A 90 4.42 7.74 -1.93
CA ALA A 90 3.81 7.00 -0.82
C ALA A 90 2.85 7.86 0.00
N THR A 91 3.22 9.12 0.26
CA THR A 91 2.55 9.96 1.26
C THR A 91 1.54 10.93 0.63
N ASN A 92 1.71 11.25 -0.66
CA ASN A 92 0.97 12.32 -1.33
C ASN A 92 1.10 13.68 -0.61
N CYS A 93 2.20 13.87 0.12
CA CYS A 93 2.54 15.09 0.85
C CYS A 93 3.73 15.79 0.18
N ALA A 94 3.84 17.11 0.40
CA ALA A 94 5.04 17.84 0.03
C ALA A 94 6.16 17.55 1.05
N ILE A 95 7.39 17.35 0.56
CA ILE A 95 8.56 17.22 1.43
C ILE A 95 9.00 18.60 1.90
N HIS A 96 9.17 18.79 3.20
CA HIS A 96 9.79 19.98 3.75
C HIS A 96 11.28 19.77 3.98
N THR A 97 11.68 18.68 4.61
CA THR A 97 13.09 18.29 4.79
C THR A 97 13.25 16.80 4.53
N ILE A 98 14.45 16.42 4.06
CA ILE A 98 14.89 15.04 3.99
C ILE A 98 16.34 14.99 4.44
N THR A 99 16.64 14.13 5.40
CA THR A 99 17.99 13.95 5.96
C THR A 99 18.35 12.48 5.92
N GLN A 100 19.51 12.16 5.37
CA GLN A 100 20.05 10.80 5.42
C GLN A 100 20.64 10.52 6.80
N ARG A 101 20.41 9.32 7.34
CA ARG A 101 21.09 8.84 8.54
C ARG A 101 22.50 8.36 8.19
N ASP A 102 23.46 8.66 9.03
CA ASP A 102 24.86 8.33 8.80
C ASP A 102 25.08 6.83 8.55
N GLY A 103 25.79 6.52 7.46
CA GLY A 103 26.23 5.16 7.14
C GLY A 103 25.14 4.20 6.64
N VAL A 104 23.90 4.67 6.42
CA VAL A 104 22.80 3.81 5.93
C VAL A 104 21.94 4.49 4.88
N ASN A 105 21.27 3.70 4.05
CA ASN A 105 20.30 4.17 3.06
C ASN A 105 18.91 4.37 3.71
N THR A 106 18.88 5.09 4.83
CA THR A 106 17.65 5.46 5.55
C THR A 106 17.55 6.98 5.63
N TYR A 107 16.38 7.50 5.30
CA TYR A 107 16.11 8.93 5.22
C TYR A 107 14.93 9.30 6.13
N ASP A 108 15.16 10.28 7.00
CA ASP A 108 14.12 10.90 7.80
C ASP A 108 13.54 12.09 7.04
N VAL A 109 12.23 12.11 6.88
CA VAL A 109 11.51 13.08 6.06
C VAL A 109 10.50 13.81 6.92
N THR A 110 10.47 15.14 6.82
CA THR A 110 9.34 15.94 7.32
C THR A 110 8.44 16.33 6.16
N LEU A 111 7.13 16.29 6.40
CA LEU A 111 6.10 16.38 5.39
C LEU A 111 5.12 17.51 5.73
N THR A 112 4.67 18.18 4.68
CA THR A 112 3.47 19.02 4.71
C THR A 112 2.38 18.30 3.94
N CYS A 113 1.52 17.62 4.69
CA CYS A 113 0.40 16.90 4.11
C CYS A 113 -0.79 17.84 3.95
N PRO A 114 -1.55 17.73 2.85
CA PRO A 114 -2.83 18.42 2.76
C PRO A 114 -3.69 17.96 3.95
N THR A 115 -4.38 18.91 4.59
CA THR A 115 -5.30 18.60 5.69
C THR A 115 -6.38 17.72 5.12
N SER A 116 -6.29 16.40 5.30
CA SER A 116 -7.36 15.51 4.90
C SER A 116 -8.57 15.88 5.76
N SER A 117 -9.62 16.38 5.12
CA SER A 117 -10.95 16.47 5.71
C SER A 117 -11.45 15.04 5.92
N GLN A 118 -10.93 14.34 6.93
CA GLN A 118 -11.38 13.02 7.32
C GLN A 118 -12.51 13.18 8.34
N PRO A 119 -13.76 12.77 8.02
CA PRO A 119 -14.81 12.73 9.02
C PRO A 119 -14.41 11.74 10.11
N ARG A 120 -14.42 12.20 11.36
CA ARG A 120 -14.34 11.31 12.53
C ARG A 120 -15.61 10.47 12.53
N SER A 121 -15.47 9.19 12.21
CA SER A 121 -16.46 8.15 12.50
C SER A 121 -16.42 7.79 13.99
#